data_AF-A0A3D3JR19-F1
#
_entry.id   AF-A0A3D3JR19-F1
#
_cell.length_a   1.000
_cell.length_b   1.000
_cell.length_c   1.000
_cell.angle_alpha   90.00
_cell.angle_beta   90.00
_cell.angle_gamma   90.00
#
_symmetry.space_group_name_H-M   'P 1'
#
loop_
_entity.id
_entity.type
_entity.pdbx_description
1 polymer ?
#
loop_
_entity_poly.entity_id
_entity_poly.type
_entity_poly.pdbx_seq_one_letter_code
_entity_poly.pdbx_strand_id
1 'polypeptide(L)'
;AGAQGAQGKQGPPGQDASSDCVDCADVQTVVFDASCKIFAGDFSNTAQFSECIGVLASFKLLGTEVCDGTFGGEANCLDFIISNVQDLIDEKLNP
;
A
#
# COMPACT_ATOMS: atom_id res chain seq x y z
N ALA A 1 8.68 -15.97 -56.13
CA ALA A 1 8.35 -14.67 -55.51
C ALA A 1 6.94 -14.77 -54.94
N GLY A 2 6.81 -14.84 -53.61
CA GLY A 2 5.51 -14.89 -52.92
C GLY A 2 5.32 -13.61 -52.12
N ALA A 3 4.19 -12.93 -52.29
CA ALA A 3 3.90 -11.68 -51.60
C ALA A 3 3.66 -11.95 -50.09
N GLN A 4 4.48 -11.32 -49.23
CA GLN A 4 4.14 -11.21 -47.81
C GLN A 4 2.90 -10.34 -47.67
N GLY A 5 1.85 -10.88 -47.05
CA GLY A 5 0.63 -10.16 -46.74
C GLY A 5 0.90 -8.94 -45.85
N ALA A 6 0.05 -7.92 -45.96
CA ALA A 6 0.18 -6.68 -45.20
C ALA A 6 0.28 -6.98 -43.70
N GLN A 7 1.37 -6.53 -43.09
CA GLN A 7 1.54 -6.57 -41.64
C GLN A 7 0.38 -5.79 -41.01
N GLY A 8 -0.41 -6.46 -40.18
CA GLY A 8 -1.54 -5.85 -39.48
C GLY A 8 -1.06 -4.61 -38.72
N LYS A 9 -1.85 -3.53 -38.77
CA LYS A 9 -1.55 -2.31 -38.02
C LYS A 9 -1.29 -2.70 -36.57
N GLN A 10 -0.12 -2.32 -36.04
CA GLN A 10 0.14 -2.39 -34.61
C GLN A 10 -1.05 -1.69 -33.94
N GLY A 11 -1.71 -2.39 -33.01
CA GLY A 11 -2.77 -1.79 -32.21
C GLY A 11 -2.25 -0.51 -31.56
N PRO A 12 -3.13 0.43 -31.17
CA PRO A 12 -2.68 1.55 -30.36
C PRO A 12 -1.79 1.01 -29.23
N PRO A 13 -0.71 1.72 -28.85
CA PRO A 13 0.09 1.33 -27.70
C PRO A 13 -0.89 0.95 -26.61
N GLY A 14 -0.71 -0.23 -26.02
CA GLY A 14 -1.56 -0.65 -24.93
C GLY A 14 -1.70 0.52 -23.97
N GLN A 15 -2.91 0.84 -23.57
CA GLN A 15 -3.11 1.51 -22.28
C GLN A 15 -2.65 0.50 -21.23
N ASP A 16 -1.34 0.27 -21.19
CA ASP A 16 -0.69 -0.71 -20.34
C ASP A 16 -0.54 -0.01 -19.00
N ALA A 17 -1.46 -0.37 -18.11
CA ALA A 17 -1.61 0.05 -16.72
C ALA A 17 -1.88 1.55 -16.50
N SER A 18 -2.91 1.85 -15.72
CA SER A 18 -3.02 3.15 -15.07
C SER A 18 -1.67 3.53 -14.48
N SER A 19 -1.22 4.75 -14.76
CA SER A 19 -0.18 5.47 -13.99
C SER A 19 -0.63 5.77 -12.55
N ASP A 20 -1.59 5.01 -12.00
CA ASP A 20 -2.21 5.24 -10.72
C ASP A 20 -1.52 4.33 -9.70
N CYS A 21 -0.26 4.63 -9.43
CA CYS A 21 0.36 4.15 -8.20
C CYS A 21 -0.45 4.68 -7.00
N VAL A 22 -0.48 3.94 -5.90
CA VAL A 22 -1.21 4.32 -4.69
C VAL A 22 -0.30 5.12 -3.77
N ASP A 23 -0.80 6.17 -3.14
CA ASP A 23 -0.04 6.89 -2.10
C ASP A 23 0.14 5.99 -0.86
N CYS A 24 1.36 5.89 -0.34
CA CYS A 24 1.63 5.10 0.86
C CYS A 24 0.84 5.59 2.09
N ALA A 25 0.54 6.89 2.18
CA ALA A 25 -0.28 7.44 3.26
C ALA A 25 -1.74 6.92 3.21
N ASP A 26 -2.27 6.70 2.01
CA ASP A 26 -3.60 6.09 1.85
C ASP A 26 -3.59 4.62 2.26
N VAL A 27 -2.53 3.89 1.91
CA VAL A 27 -2.31 2.50 2.36
C VAL A 27 -2.24 2.45 3.88
N GLN A 28 -1.43 3.31 4.50
CA GLN A 28 -1.29 3.41 5.95
C GLN A 28 -2.64 3.66 6.63
N THR A 29 -3.40 4.64 6.13
CA THR A 29 -4.70 5.02 6.70
C THR A 29 -5.67 3.84 6.67
N VAL A 30 -5.79 3.15 5.54
CA VAL A 30 -6.69 1.99 5.40
C VAL A 30 -6.27 0.84 6.31
N VAL A 31 -4.96 0.56 6.40
CA VAL A 31 -4.44 -0.50 7.26
C VAL A 31 -4.70 -0.18 8.73
N PHE A 32 -4.46 1.06 9.15
CA PHE A 32 -4.67 1.48 10.53
C PHE A 32 -6.15 1.47 10.91
N ASP A 33 -7.03 1.94 10.04
CA ASP A 33 -8.48 1.88 10.23
C ASP A 33 -8.99 0.44 10.33
N ALA A 34 -8.46 -0.46 9.51
CA ALA A 34 -8.80 -1.88 9.56
C ALA A 34 -8.36 -2.50 10.90
N SER A 35 -7.13 -2.22 11.35
CA SER A 35 -6.65 -2.66 12.67
C SER A 35 -7.51 -2.09 13.79
N CYS A 36 -7.82 -0.79 13.79
CA CYS A 36 -8.69 -0.18 14.80
C CYS A 36 -10.06 -0.88 14.88
N LYS A 37 -10.64 -1.27 13.74
CA LYS A 37 -11.91 -2.02 13.69
C LYS A 37 -11.77 -3.44 14.24
N ILE A 38 -10.68 -4.13 13.95
CA ILE A 38 -10.42 -5.50 14.45
C ILE A 38 -10.30 -5.51 15.97
N PHE A 39 -9.57 -4.55 16.52
CA PHE A 39 -9.35 -4.44 17.96
C PHE A 39 -10.43 -3.62 18.68
N ALA A 40 -11.44 -3.12 17.97
CA ALA A 40 -12.48 -2.23 18.52
C ALA A 40 -11.92 -1.02 19.30
N GLY A 41 -10.76 -0.51 18.87
CA GLY A 41 -10.03 0.56 19.55
C GLY A 41 -9.36 0.15 20.87
N ASP A 42 -9.26 -1.16 21.18
CA ASP A 42 -8.48 -1.66 22.31
C ASP A 42 -7.00 -1.78 21.94
N PHE A 43 -6.18 -0.94 22.55
CA PHE A 43 -4.73 -0.91 22.37
C PHE A 43 -3.96 -1.45 23.59
N SER A 44 -4.62 -2.21 24.48
CA SER A 44 -4.00 -2.79 25.68
C SER A 44 -2.82 -3.72 25.37
N ASN A 45 -2.83 -4.33 24.17
CA ASN A 45 -1.72 -5.12 23.64
C ASN A 45 -1.18 -4.51 22.34
N THR A 46 -0.37 -3.47 22.48
CA THR A 46 0.26 -2.75 21.36
C THR A 46 1.14 -3.64 20.48
N ALA A 47 1.75 -4.69 21.04
CA ALA A 47 2.53 -5.66 20.28
C ALA A 47 1.64 -6.44 19.29
N GLN A 48 0.52 -6.99 19.77
CA GLN A 48 -0.44 -7.70 18.92
C GLN A 48 -1.06 -6.78 17.86
N PHE A 49 -1.33 -5.52 18.23
CA PHE A 49 -1.83 -4.52 17.30
C PHE A 49 -0.81 -4.21 16.19
N SER A 50 0.47 -4.02 16.55
CA SER A 50 1.56 -3.79 15.61
C SER A 50 1.78 -4.97 14.67
N GLU A 51 1.72 -6.21 15.18
CA GLU A 51 1.80 -7.42 14.35
C GLU A 51 0.65 -7.49 13.35
N CYS A 52 -0.57 -7.14 13.78
CA CYS A 52 -1.74 -7.11 12.89
C CYS A 52 -1.58 -6.07 11.78
N ILE A 53 -1.09 -4.87 12.09
CA ILE A 53 -0.77 -3.85 11.08
C ILE A 53 0.23 -4.40 10.06
N GLY A 54 1.31 -5.03 10.50
CA GLY A 54 2.32 -5.58 9.59
C GLY A 54 1.73 -6.60 8.61
N VAL A 55 0.84 -7.48 9.08
CA VAL A 55 0.13 -8.46 8.23
C VAL A 55 -0.82 -7.79 7.25
N LEU A 56 -1.62 -6.82 7.71
CA LEU A 56 -2.58 -6.11 6.86
C LEU A 56 -1.90 -5.22 5.82
N ALA A 57 -0.83 -4.53 6.19
CA ALA A 57 0.00 -3.77 5.27
C ALA A 57 0.61 -4.69 4.20
N SER A 58 1.20 -5.80 4.62
CA SER A 58 1.73 -6.81 3.68
C SER A 58 0.65 -7.29 2.72
N PHE A 59 -0.55 -7.61 3.22
CA PHE A 59 -1.67 -8.04 2.39
C PHE A 59 -2.12 -6.96 1.40
N LYS A 60 -2.24 -5.71 1.86
CA LYS A 60 -2.63 -4.57 1.02
C LYS A 60 -1.60 -4.25 -0.05
N LEU A 61 -0.32 -4.47 0.23
CA LEU A 61 0.78 -4.23 -0.71
C LEU A 61 0.94 -5.35 -1.75
N LEU A 62 0.31 -6.53 -1.58
CA LEU A 62 0.34 -7.59 -2.58
C LEU A 62 -0.28 -7.13 -3.90
N GLY A 63 0.53 -7.02 -4.94
CA GLY A 63 0.10 -6.60 -6.28
C GLY A 63 -0.27 -5.11 -6.37
N THR A 64 0.02 -4.31 -5.35
CA THR A 64 -0.18 -2.87 -5.35
C THR A 64 1.12 -2.18 -5.71
N GLU A 65 1.08 -1.33 -6.73
CA GLU A 65 2.15 -0.38 -7.03
C GLU A 65 1.98 0.86 -6.16
N VAL A 66 3.00 1.20 -5.35
CA VAL A 66 2.99 2.38 -4.48
C VAL A 66 3.84 3.46 -5.12
N CYS A 67 3.39 4.71 -5.05
CA CYS A 67 4.09 5.83 -5.67
C CYS A 67 5.43 6.08 -5.00
N ASP A 68 6.49 6.18 -5.80
CA ASP A 68 7.81 6.59 -5.33
C ASP A 68 7.75 7.95 -4.61
N GLY A 69 8.46 8.06 -3.49
CA GLY A 69 8.52 9.28 -2.69
C GLY A 69 7.33 9.49 -1.74
N THR A 70 6.31 8.62 -1.75
CA THR A 70 5.18 8.72 -0.79
C THR A 70 5.47 8.07 0.57
N PHE A 71 6.57 7.32 0.69
CA PHE A 71 7.03 6.69 1.93
C PHE A 71 8.24 7.42 2.55
N GLY A 72 8.40 8.71 2.25
CA GLY A 72 9.39 9.58 2.89
C GLY A 72 10.83 9.09 2.73
N GLY A 73 11.55 8.94 3.85
CA GLY A 73 12.94 8.47 3.89
C GLY A 73 13.11 6.95 4.00
N GLU A 74 12.01 6.20 3.97
CA GLU A 74 12.01 4.76 4.18
C GLU A 74 12.32 3.99 2.88
N ALA A 75 12.74 2.74 3.01
CA ALA A 75 13.12 1.94 1.84
C ALA A 75 11.90 1.50 0.99
N ASN A 76 10.73 1.36 1.62
CA ASN A 76 9.47 1.00 0.98
C ASN A 76 8.28 1.40 1.88
N CYS A 77 7.07 1.23 1.34
CA CYS A 77 5.85 1.59 2.05
C CYS A 77 5.55 0.74 3.29
N LEU A 78 5.97 -0.53 3.31
CA LEU A 78 5.79 -1.37 4.49
C LEU A 78 6.62 -0.84 5.66
N ASP A 79 7.88 -0.50 5.41
CA ASP A 79 8.77 0.07 6.43
C ASP A 79 8.22 1.40 6.95
N PHE A 80 7.70 2.26 6.06
CA PHE A 80 7.01 3.49 6.46
C PHE A 80 5.81 3.26 7.37
N ILE A 81 4.93 2.32 7.00
CA ILE A 81 3.76 1.99 7.83
C ILE A 81 4.22 1.49 9.20
N ILE A 82 5.21 0.59 9.25
CA ILE A 82 5.72 0.00 10.50
C ILE A 82 6.36 1.07 11.39
N SER A 83 7.20 1.95 10.83
CA SER A 83 7.82 3.07 11.56
C SER A 83 6.78 3.98 12.20
N ASN A 84 5.65 4.22 11.52
CA ASN A 84 4.59 5.11 12.00
C ASN A 84 3.58 4.46 12.96
N VAL A 85 3.65 3.15 13.21
CA VAL A 85 2.66 2.44 14.05
C VAL A 85 2.59 3.02 15.46
N GLN A 86 3.74 3.29 16.08
CA GLN A 86 3.78 3.80 17.46
C GLN A 86 3.17 5.20 17.54
N ASP A 87 3.53 6.09 16.61
CA ASP A 87 2.99 7.44 16.56
C ASP A 87 1.46 7.45 16.40
N LEU A 88 0.93 6.57 15.54
CA LEU A 88 -0.51 6.44 15.33
C LEU A 88 -1.24 5.84 16.54
N ILE A 89 -0.62 4.87 17.23
CA ILE A 89 -1.16 4.35 18.50
C ILE A 89 -1.21 5.46 19.55
N ASP A 90 -0.12 6.23 19.69
CA ASP A 90 0.00 7.31 20.66
C ASP A 90 -1.03 8.42 20.37
N GLU A 91 -1.28 8.77 19.11
CA GLU A 91 -2.35 9.69 18.71
C GLU A 91 -3.74 9.18 19.12
N LYS A 92 -4.00 7.88 19.03
CA LYS A 92 -5.29 7.30 19.45
C LYS A 92 -5.44 7.19 20.95
N LEU A 93 -4.36 6.95 21.68
CA LEU A 93 -4.36 6.92 23.13
C LEU A 93 -4.43 8.33 23.75
N ASN A 94 -3.88 9.33 23.06
CA ASN A 94 -3.84 10.74 23.48
C ASN A 94 -4.32 11.68 22.36
N PRO A 95 -5.64 11.71 22.05
CA PRO A 95 -6.21 12.51 20.96
C PRO A 95 -6.23 14.03 21.21
#